data_AF-L1IBB0-F1
#
_entry.id   AF-L1IBB0-F1
#
_cell.length_a   1.000
_cell.length_b   1.000
_cell.length_c   1.000
_cell.angle_alpha   90.00
_cell.angle_beta   90.00
_cell.angle_gamma   90.00
#
_symmetry.space_group_name_H-M   'P 1'
#
loop_
_entity.id
_entity.type
_entity.pdbx_description
1 polymer ?
#
loop_
_entity_poly.entity_id
_entity_poly.type
_entity_poly.pdbx_seq_one_letter_code
_entity_poly.pdbx_strand_id
1 'polypeptide(L)'
;MVASKANHSSDRHVISNSERKDRSIRLWGERGQLALEKGHVCVLNATVVATEVLKNLVLPGVGAFTIVDNHRVSEIVMAMVMVMVMAMVMVMVMVMVMAMVMAMVMAMVMVMVKHSERDLGNNFFVTQESIGEPRCHEVMKNLLELNEEVKGHAVNEDACEIIMSNLDFFNDFSCVIVLWERGIPLFLGKAYGMIGLWRNVIPEVCIVESRPEYAKENYRLANPFPELSAFVEKFDLESCRHPYIPLTETTPTPFAFSSPSPSHSFALQALQRWRAEHDGKMPQTGQEKDQFRELLDDFQLAVGKDEENFVEAKALARHAYSPFEIPSEVKAILSDAKAGADSNCQDPFWIIVRALRAFVEGEGGGCLPLSGMLPDMHADTKSYIDLQNIYREQAARDCSHVSARVQQILTSMNQRADVISQAEISLICKNAANIRLVRTRSLQEEYTSPCCDDWGWMLDMPEEFPHYLYVLLRAADRYKALKISLNLATSASSSGCISPGKDPKLALHGHALHTSRSK
;
A
#
# COMPACT_ATOMS: atom_id res chain seq x y z
N MET A 1 -41.79 25.58 50.19
CA MET A 1 -41.72 25.37 48.72
C MET A 1 -40.34 24.84 48.41
N VAL A 2 -40.30 23.61 47.90
CA VAL A 2 -39.10 22.80 47.67
C VAL A 2 -38.32 23.38 46.49
N ALA A 3 -37.06 23.76 46.70
CA ALA A 3 -36.13 24.07 45.62
C ALA A 3 -35.67 22.75 44.97
N SER A 4 -36.02 22.54 43.70
CA SER A 4 -35.62 21.37 42.93
C SER A 4 -34.10 21.40 42.72
N LYS A 5 -33.39 20.40 43.24
CA LYS A 5 -32.04 20.06 42.81
C LYS A 5 -32.11 19.60 41.35
N ALA A 6 -31.55 20.37 40.45
CA ALA A 6 -31.27 19.92 39.09
C ALA A 6 -30.16 18.85 39.16
N ASN A 7 -30.52 17.60 38.92
CA ASN A 7 -29.57 16.52 38.65
C ASN A 7 -28.81 16.87 37.35
N HIS A 8 -27.56 17.31 37.47
CA HIS A 8 -26.60 17.16 36.39
C HIS A 8 -26.24 15.67 36.31
N SER A 9 -27.07 14.92 35.58
CA SER A 9 -26.64 13.65 35.02
C SER A 9 -25.71 13.99 33.86
N SER A 10 -24.44 13.65 34.03
CA SER A 10 -23.45 13.68 32.95
C SER A 10 -23.81 12.59 31.96
N ASP A 11 -24.64 12.93 30.98
CA ASP A 11 -24.82 12.14 29.76
C ASP A 11 -23.45 12.07 29.06
N ARG A 12 -22.69 11.01 29.35
CA ARG A 12 -21.57 10.61 28.51
C ARG A 12 -22.17 10.27 27.15
N HIS A 13 -22.00 11.17 26.19
CA HIS A 13 -22.32 10.91 24.80
C HIS A 13 -21.54 9.66 24.37
N VAL A 14 -22.21 8.50 24.33
CA VAL A 14 -21.61 7.27 23.83
C VAL A 14 -21.49 7.45 22.33
N ILE A 15 -20.29 7.80 21.87
CA ILE A 15 -19.97 7.90 20.45
C ILE A 15 -20.23 6.51 19.85
N SER A 16 -21.10 6.47 18.84
CA SER A 16 -21.42 5.23 18.14
C SER A 16 -20.19 4.70 17.40
N ASN A 17 -20.11 3.39 17.19
CA ASN A 17 -18.98 2.78 16.48
C ASN A 17 -18.81 3.31 15.04
N SER A 18 -19.92 3.67 14.40
CA SER A 18 -19.91 4.33 13.10
C SER A 18 -19.21 5.70 13.16
N GLU A 19 -19.42 6.48 14.21
CA GLU A 19 -18.81 7.80 14.38
C GLU A 19 -17.30 7.69 14.72
N ARG A 20 -16.88 6.66 15.48
CA ARG A 20 -15.46 6.42 15.78
C ARG A 20 -14.64 6.07 14.52
N LYS A 21 -15.23 5.29 13.62
CA LYS A 21 -14.56 4.77 12.41
C LYS A 21 -14.75 5.67 11.18
N ASP A 22 -15.56 6.72 11.24
CA ASP A 22 -15.93 7.59 10.11
C ASP A 22 -14.70 8.10 9.33
N ARG A 23 -13.68 8.61 10.02
CA ARG A 23 -12.46 9.13 9.36
C ARG A 23 -11.73 8.05 8.55
N SER A 24 -11.65 6.85 9.09
CA SER A 24 -10.97 5.72 8.44
C SER A 24 -11.82 5.14 7.31
N ILE A 25 -13.14 5.07 7.48
CA ILE A 25 -14.09 4.63 6.44
C ILE A 25 -14.05 5.58 5.24
N ARG A 26 -13.87 6.89 5.42
CA ARG A 26 -13.67 7.82 4.30
C ARG A 26 -12.38 7.54 3.51
N LEU A 27 -11.38 6.96 4.16
CA LEU A 27 -10.14 6.55 3.49
C LEU A 27 -10.31 5.22 2.78
N TRP A 28 -10.75 4.15 3.45
CA TRP A 28 -10.77 2.79 2.88
C TRP A 28 -12.12 2.20 2.52
N GLY A 29 -13.21 2.90 2.79
CA GLY A 29 -14.58 2.46 2.53
C GLY A 29 -15.02 1.34 3.48
N GLU A 30 -16.31 1.02 3.44
CA GLU A 30 -16.89 -0.04 4.28
C GLU A 30 -16.27 -1.41 3.99
N ARG A 31 -15.97 -1.72 2.72
CA ARG A 31 -15.32 -2.97 2.33
C ARG A 31 -13.92 -3.10 2.95
N GLY A 32 -13.14 -2.01 2.96
CA GLY A 32 -11.82 -1.98 3.60
C GLY A 32 -11.92 -2.16 5.11
N GLN A 33 -12.89 -1.50 5.75
CA GLN A 33 -13.14 -1.66 7.19
C GLN A 33 -13.55 -3.09 7.54
N LEU A 34 -14.45 -3.70 6.76
CA LEU A 34 -14.87 -5.08 6.97
C LEU A 34 -13.71 -6.07 6.79
N ALA A 35 -12.81 -5.82 5.84
CA ALA A 35 -11.61 -6.63 5.66
C ALA A 35 -10.66 -6.52 6.86
N LEU A 36 -10.50 -5.31 7.41
CA LEU A 36 -9.71 -5.06 8.61
C LEU A 36 -10.29 -5.78 9.84
N GLU A 37 -11.60 -5.68 10.05
CA GLU A 37 -12.33 -6.30 11.17
C GLU A 37 -12.37 -7.84 11.09
N LYS A 38 -12.15 -8.41 9.91
CA LYS A 38 -11.98 -9.86 9.72
C LYS A 38 -10.52 -10.30 9.81
N GLY A 39 -9.58 -9.37 9.74
CA GLY A 39 -8.15 -9.66 9.74
C GLY A 39 -7.69 -10.19 11.09
N HIS A 40 -6.78 -11.17 11.05
CA HIS A 40 -6.08 -11.68 12.24
C HIS A 40 -4.58 -11.59 12.02
N VAL A 41 -3.89 -10.79 12.83
CA VAL A 41 -2.45 -10.52 12.68
C VAL A 41 -1.64 -11.24 13.76
N CYS A 42 -0.61 -11.99 13.35
CA CYS A 42 0.37 -12.56 14.27
C CYS A 42 1.64 -11.71 14.32
N VAL A 43 2.07 -11.37 15.53
CA VAL A 43 3.27 -10.59 15.79
C VAL A 43 4.23 -11.41 16.64
N LEU A 44 5.48 -11.49 16.19
CA LEU A 44 6.54 -12.18 16.91
C LEU A 44 7.37 -11.18 17.70
N ASN A 45 7.54 -11.47 18.99
CA ASN A 45 8.17 -10.64 20.00
C ASN A 45 7.46 -9.29 20.16
N ALA A 46 6.98 -9.02 21.38
CA ALA A 46 6.39 -7.75 21.77
C ALA A 46 7.46 -6.66 22.02
N THR A 47 8.32 -6.46 21.02
CA THR A 47 9.28 -5.35 20.96
C THR A 47 8.56 -4.01 20.82
N VAL A 48 9.27 -2.91 21.10
CA VAL A 48 8.73 -1.54 20.92
C VAL A 48 8.18 -1.30 19.51
N VAL A 49 8.89 -1.79 18.48
CA VAL A 49 8.44 -1.65 17.08
C VAL A 49 7.13 -2.41 16.88
N ALA A 50 7.07 -3.65 17.38
CA ALA A 50 5.89 -4.48 17.29
C ALA A 50 4.68 -3.89 18.03
N THR A 51 4.87 -3.35 19.23
CA THR A 51 3.77 -2.75 20.01
C THR A 51 3.25 -1.47 19.37
N GLU A 52 4.12 -0.63 18.79
CA GLU A 52 3.72 0.54 18.03
C GLU A 52 2.97 0.18 16.74
N VAL A 53 3.40 -0.87 16.04
CA VAL A 53 2.65 -1.40 14.88
C VAL A 53 1.27 -1.90 15.31
N LEU A 54 1.20 -2.71 16.37
CA LEU A 54 -0.07 -3.24 16.90
C LEU A 54 -1.01 -2.13 17.35
N LYS A 55 -0.52 -1.10 18.04
CA LYS A 55 -1.30 0.08 18.40
C LYS A 55 -2.01 0.68 17.19
N ASN A 56 -1.28 0.85 16.08
CA ASN A 56 -1.80 1.39 14.83
C ASN A 56 -2.74 0.44 14.07
N LEU A 57 -2.84 -0.84 14.46
CA LEU A 57 -3.82 -1.81 13.95
C LEU A 57 -5.05 -1.95 14.87
N VAL A 58 -4.84 -1.87 16.19
CA VAL A 58 -5.90 -1.96 17.20
C VAL A 58 -6.81 -0.73 17.17
N LEU A 59 -6.23 0.47 17.08
CA LEU A 59 -7.01 1.73 17.02
C LEU A 59 -8.03 1.76 15.87
N PRO A 60 -7.70 1.41 14.61
CA PRO A 60 -8.68 1.35 13.53
C PRO A 60 -9.61 0.11 13.58
N GLY A 61 -9.34 -0.85 14.48
CA GLY A 61 -10.20 -2.00 14.73
C GLY A 61 -9.90 -3.22 13.88
N VAL A 62 -8.63 -3.67 13.87
CA VAL A 62 -8.28 -5.02 13.38
C VAL A 62 -9.09 -6.09 14.13
N GLY A 63 -9.55 -7.14 13.44
CA GLY A 63 -10.42 -8.17 14.04
C GLY A 63 -9.79 -8.87 15.24
N ALA A 64 -8.56 -9.35 15.05
CA ALA A 64 -7.81 -10.01 16.10
C ALA A 64 -6.29 -9.82 15.94
N PHE A 65 -5.56 -9.95 17.04
CA PHE A 65 -4.11 -10.07 17.03
C PHE A 65 -3.63 -11.17 17.99
N THR A 66 -2.51 -11.80 17.65
CA THR A 66 -1.82 -12.78 18.51
C THR A 66 -0.36 -12.39 18.67
N ILE A 67 0.06 -12.23 19.93
CA ILE A 67 1.46 -11.98 20.28
C ILE A 67 2.13 -13.30 20.66
N VAL A 68 3.22 -13.65 19.99
CA VAL A 68 4.07 -14.79 20.33
C VAL A 68 5.38 -14.26 20.90
N ASP A 69 5.63 -14.49 22.18
CA ASP A 69 6.82 -13.98 22.86
C ASP A 69 7.10 -14.77 24.15
N ASN A 70 8.31 -15.32 24.29
CA ASN A 70 8.73 -16.04 25.50
C ASN A 70 9.49 -15.17 26.51
N HIS A 71 9.68 -13.88 26.23
CA HIS A 71 10.41 -12.98 27.11
C HIS A 71 9.53 -12.46 28.24
N ARG A 72 10.18 -12.19 29.38
CA ARG A 72 9.59 -11.50 30.53
C ARG A 72 9.99 -10.04 30.50
N VAL A 73 9.10 -9.17 30.97
CA VAL A 73 9.39 -7.73 31.08
C VAL A 73 10.60 -7.53 31.99
N SER A 74 11.64 -6.89 31.45
CA SER A 74 12.87 -6.64 32.21
C SER A 74 12.97 -5.20 32.73
N GLU A 75 13.50 -5.06 33.95
CA GLU A 75 13.75 -3.76 34.57
C GLU A 75 15.00 -3.08 34.00
N ILE A 76 15.00 -1.75 34.06
CA ILE A 76 16.16 -0.92 33.84
C ILE A 76 17.27 -1.27 34.84
N VAL A 77 18.50 -1.51 34.36
CA VAL A 77 19.69 -1.33 35.20
C VAL A 77 19.95 0.18 35.33
N MET A 78 19.20 0.85 36.21
CA MET A 78 19.31 2.31 36.49
C MET A 78 20.72 2.62 37.02
N ALA A 79 21.44 1.59 37.47
CA ALA A 79 22.83 1.67 37.83
C ALA A 79 23.72 2.17 36.69
N MET A 80 23.44 1.95 35.38
CA MET A 80 24.38 2.41 34.33
C MET A 80 24.37 3.93 34.08
N VAL A 81 23.23 4.62 34.19
CA VAL A 81 23.20 6.09 34.02
C VAL A 81 23.78 6.77 35.27
N MET A 82 23.46 6.28 36.47
CA MET A 82 24.13 6.76 37.69
C MET A 82 25.61 6.41 37.70
N VAL A 83 26.03 5.23 37.24
CA VAL A 83 27.45 4.85 37.17
C VAL A 83 28.17 5.62 36.07
N MET A 84 27.56 5.98 34.94
CA MET A 84 28.21 6.83 33.93
C MET A 84 28.31 8.28 34.38
N VAL A 85 27.28 8.84 35.04
CA VAL A 85 27.32 10.19 35.60
C VAL A 85 28.28 10.25 36.81
N MET A 86 28.27 9.22 37.67
CA MET A 86 29.24 9.10 38.76
C MET A 86 30.64 8.77 38.26
N ALA A 87 30.82 8.00 37.19
CA ALA A 87 32.11 7.78 36.56
C ALA A 87 32.63 9.07 35.89
N MET A 88 31.78 9.87 35.24
CA MET A 88 32.20 11.18 34.72
C MET A 88 32.65 12.13 35.84
N VAL A 89 32.01 12.08 37.01
CA VAL A 89 32.40 12.85 38.20
C VAL A 89 33.62 12.24 38.91
N MET A 90 33.79 10.92 38.92
CA MET A 90 34.90 10.20 39.57
C MET A 90 36.17 10.08 38.71
N VAL A 91 36.05 10.16 37.38
CA VAL A 91 37.19 10.15 36.43
C VAL A 91 38.08 11.39 36.63
N MET A 92 37.56 12.47 37.22
CA MET A 92 38.38 13.61 37.66
C MET A 92 39.25 13.33 38.90
N VAL A 93 39.01 12.25 39.66
CA VAL A 93 39.65 12.03 40.98
C VAL A 93 40.43 10.70 41.09
N MET A 94 40.21 9.70 40.23
CA MET A 94 40.72 8.33 40.44
C MET A 94 41.74 7.78 39.43
N VAL A 95 42.57 8.61 38.81
CA VAL A 95 43.54 8.14 37.79
C VAL A 95 44.69 7.26 38.34
N MET A 96 44.83 7.03 39.66
CA MET A 96 45.97 6.26 40.21
C MET A 96 45.69 4.87 40.79
N VAL A 97 44.43 4.41 40.96
CA VAL A 97 44.16 3.12 41.65
C VAL A 97 43.34 2.12 40.81
N MET A 98 43.03 2.45 39.56
CA MET A 98 41.89 1.84 38.86
C MET A 98 42.18 0.63 37.96
N ALA A 99 43.41 0.13 37.86
CA ALA A 99 43.71 -0.99 36.94
C ALA A 99 43.33 -2.37 37.49
N MET A 100 43.44 -2.61 38.79
CA MET A 100 43.14 -3.93 39.40
C MET A 100 41.66 -4.09 39.79
N VAL A 101 40.99 -3.02 40.19
CA VAL A 101 39.56 -3.06 40.57
C VAL A 101 38.65 -3.13 39.32
N MET A 102 39.07 -2.55 38.20
CA MET A 102 38.35 -2.62 36.92
C MET A 102 38.18 -4.04 36.39
N ALA A 103 39.18 -4.92 36.56
CA ALA A 103 39.11 -6.29 36.06
C ALA A 103 38.11 -7.16 36.85
N MET A 104 38.03 -6.99 38.17
CA MET A 104 37.06 -7.69 39.02
C MET A 104 35.63 -7.18 38.83
N VAL A 105 35.44 -5.86 38.71
CA VAL A 105 34.12 -5.27 38.47
C VAL A 105 33.61 -5.58 37.06
N MET A 106 34.48 -5.60 36.04
CA MET A 106 34.11 -6.06 34.68
C MET A 106 33.71 -7.54 34.65
N ALA A 107 34.43 -8.42 35.35
CA ALA A 107 34.11 -9.84 35.43
C ALA A 107 32.78 -10.09 36.17
N MET A 108 32.49 -9.31 37.21
CA MET A 108 31.28 -9.45 38.01
C MET A 108 30.04 -8.86 37.29
N VAL A 109 30.22 -7.82 36.47
CA VAL A 109 29.18 -7.28 35.58
C VAL A 109 28.92 -8.18 34.36
N MET A 110 29.91 -8.95 33.91
CA MET A 110 29.76 -9.89 32.78
C MET A 110 28.89 -11.12 33.10
N VAL A 111 28.71 -11.48 34.37
CA VAL A 111 27.97 -12.68 34.79
C VAL A 111 26.44 -12.47 34.83
N MET A 112 25.93 -11.26 34.60
CA MET A 112 24.48 -10.99 34.56
C MET A 112 23.96 -10.41 33.24
N VAL A 113 24.73 -10.46 32.15
CA VAL A 113 24.22 -10.08 30.82
C VAL A 113 23.66 -11.31 30.10
N LYS A 114 22.49 -11.79 30.54
CA LYS A 114 21.52 -12.27 29.55
C LYS A 114 21.03 -11.00 28.85
N HIS A 115 21.19 -10.91 27.53
CA HIS A 115 20.60 -9.83 26.72
C HIS A 115 19.08 -9.84 26.88
N SER A 116 18.53 -9.28 27.97
CA SER A 116 17.12 -8.93 27.99
C SER A 116 16.97 -7.63 27.21
N GLU A 117 16.05 -7.63 26.25
CA GLU A 117 15.64 -6.41 25.61
C GLU A 117 15.07 -5.46 26.68
N ARG A 118 15.47 -4.19 26.59
CA ARG A 118 14.96 -3.13 27.47
C ARG A 118 13.50 -2.94 27.12
N ASP A 119 12.58 -3.21 28.04
CA ASP A 119 11.14 -3.02 27.82
C ASP A 119 10.61 -1.81 28.62
N LEU A 120 11.06 -1.66 29.86
CA LEU A 120 10.65 -0.54 30.71
C LEU A 120 11.39 0.75 30.29
N GLY A 121 10.62 1.80 29.96
CA GLY A 121 11.13 3.13 29.58
C GLY A 121 11.20 3.40 28.07
N ASN A 122 11.00 2.38 27.24
CA ASN A 122 10.91 2.51 25.78
C ASN A 122 9.65 1.84 25.19
N ASN A 123 8.92 1.00 25.94
CA ASN A 123 7.63 0.47 25.53
C ASN A 123 6.50 1.10 26.36
N PHE A 124 5.54 1.75 25.69
CA PHE A 124 4.40 2.42 26.33
C PHE A 124 3.42 1.44 27.00
N PHE A 125 3.40 0.18 26.55
CA PHE A 125 2.41 -0.82 26.96
C PHE A 125 2.90 -1.75 28.08
N VAL A 126 3.95 -1.37 28.81
CA VAL A 126 4.40 -2.08 30.02
C VAL A 126 4.65 -1.06 31.12
N THR A 127 4.33 -1.42 32.36
CA THR A 127 4.52 -0.55 33.53
C THR A 127 5.58 -1.12 34.47
N GLN A 128 5.93 -0.36 35.51
CA GLN A 128 6.84 -0.86 36.55
C GLN A 128 6.26 -2.09 37.27
N GLU A 129 4.94 -2.22 37.34
CA GLU A 129 4.27 -3.38 37.95
C GLU A 129 4.36 -4.63 37.07
N SER A 130 4.55 -4.46 35.76
CA SER A 130 4.68 -5.55 34.79
C SER A 130 6.04 -6.27 34.86
N ILE A 131 7.02 -5.76 35.60
CA ILE A 131 8.38 -6.33 35.68
C ILE A 131 8.33 -7.80 36.14
N GLY A 132 9.00 -8.67 35.39
CA GLY A 132 9.06 -10.10 35.68
C GLY A 132 7.89 -10.91 35.10
N GLU A 133 6.79 -10.27 34.69
CA GLU A 133 5.67 -10.95 34.06
C GLU A 133 5.95 -11.26 32.57
N PRO A 134 5.25 -12.25 31.96
CA PRO A 134 5.38 -12.53 30.53
C PRO A 134 4.99 -11.30 29.70
N ARG A 135 5.92 -10.85 28.85
CA ARG A 135 5.78 -9.61 28.08
C ARG A 135 4.57 -9.65 27.15
N CYS A 136 4.27 -10.79 26.55
CA CYS A 136 3.10 -10.98 25.70
C CYS A 136 1.77 -10.69 26.42
N HIS A 137 1.62 -11.11 27.68
CA HIS A 137 0.37 -10.94 28.43
C HIS A 137 0.14 -9.49 28.81
N GLU A 138 1.16 -8.83 29.36
CA GLU A 138 1.08 -7.45 29.81
C GLU A 138 0.84 -6.48 28.63
N VAL A 139 1.57 -6.67 27.53
CA VAL A 139 1.38 -5.86 26.32
C VAL A 139 0.00 -6.10 25.71
N MET A 140 -0.45 -7.35 25.58
CA MET A 140 -1.78 -7.66 25.05
C MET A 140 -2.87 -6.99 25.89
N LYS A 141 -2.80 -7.13 27.22
CA LYS A 141 -3.76 -6.54 28.15
C LYS A 141 -3.88 -5.03 27.94
N ASN A 142 -2.74 -4.32 27.91
CA ASN A 142 -2.73 -2.87 27.80
C ASN A 142 -3.11 -2.38 26.38
N LEU A 143 -2.84 -3.17 25.33
CA LEU A 143 -3.29 -2.87 23.97
C LEU A 143 -4.82 -2.96 23.84
N LEU A 144 -5.46 -3.92 24.51
CA LEU A 144 -6.91 -4.10 24.46
C LEU A 144 -7.69 -2.94 25.08
N GLU A 145 -7.06 -2.15 25.96
CA GLU A 145 -7.66 -0.92 26.50
C GLU A 145 -7.91 0.14 25.41
N LEU A 146 -7.19 0.06 24.29
CA LEU A 146 -7.34 1.01 23.18
C LEU A 146 -8.62 0.79 22.38
N ASN A 147 -9.08 -0.47 22.29
CA ASN A 147 -10.26 -0.82 21.51
C ASN A 147 -10.83 -2.18 21.96
N GLU A 148 -11.96 -2.13 22.68
CA GLU A 148 -12.64 -3.30 23.24
C GLU A 148 -13.22 -4.25 22.18
N GLU A 149 -13.34 -3.82 20.91
CA GLU A 149 -13.85 -4.66 19.82
C GLU A 149 -12.80 -5.64 19.28
N VAL A 150 -11.53 -5.37 19.55
CA VAL A 150 -10.41 -6.17 19.04
C VAL A 150 -10.18 -7.38 19.93
N LYS A 151 -9.97 -8.54 19.32
CA LYS A 151 -9.63 -9.77 20.08
C LYS A 151 -8.12 -9.91 20.21
N GLY A 152 -7.64 -10.00 21.45
CA GLY A 152 -6.21 -10.18 21.74
C GLY A 152 -5.91 -11.58 22.24
N HIS A 153 -4.84 -12.17 21.74
CA HIS A 153 -4.29 -13.44 22.21
C HIS A 153 -2.80 -13.31 22.49
N ALA A 154 -2.31 -14.12 23.42
CA ALA A 154 -0.90 -14.16 23.80
C ALA A 154 -0.44 -15.62 23.92
N VAL A 155 0.72 -15.91 23.35
CA VAL A 155 1.36 -17.22 23.36
C VAL A 155 2.75 -17.02 23.94
N ASN A 156 2.95 -17.55 25.16
CA ASN A 156 4.20 -17.44 25.90
C ASN A 156 5.16 -18.59 25.53
N GLU A 157 5.55 -18.66 24.26
CA GLU A 157 6.43 -19.68 23.70
C GLU A 157 7.45 -19.04 22.76
N ASP A 158 8.55 -19.74 22.49
CA ASP A 158 9.56 -19.27 21.55
C ASP A 158 9.06 -19.45 20.11
N ALA A 159 9.12 -18.38 19.31
CA ALA A 159 8.68 -18.46 17.92
C ALA A 159 9.50 -19.46 17.09
N CYS A 160 10.79 -19.63 17.38
CA CYS A 160 11.61 -20.63 16.66
C CYS A 160 11.19 -22.04 17.04
N GLU A 161 10.83 -22.29 18.31
CA GLU A 161 10.30 -23.59 18.74
C GLU A 161 8.96 -23.91 18.05
N ILE A 162 8.06 -22.93 17.92
CA ILE A 162 6.80 -23.12 17.18
C ILE A 162 7.08 -23.41 15.71
N ILE A 163 7.98 -22.66 15.07
CA ILE A 163 8.38 -22.91 13.67
C ILE A 163 8.97 -24.32 13.50
N MET A 164 9.72 -24.82 14.48
CA MET A 164 10.32 -26.15 14.41
C MET A 164 9.33 -27.29 14.72
N SER A 165 8.31 -27.04 15.53
CA SER A 165 7.39 -28.07 16.05
C SER A 165 6.03 -28.10 15.36
N ASN A 166 5.48 -26.93 15.00
CA ASN A 166 4.15 -26.78 14.44
C ASN A 166 4.04 -25.55 13.52
N LEU A 167 4.45 -25.70 12.26
CA LEU A 167 4.28 -24.67 11.23
C LEU A 167 2.80 -24.35 10.91
N ASP A 168 1.88 -25.28 11.18
CA ASP A 168 0.45 -25.10 10.90
C ASP A 168 -0.22 -24.07 11.80
N PHE A 169 0.39 -23.77 12.96
CA PHE A 169 -0.02 -22.67 13.83
C PHE A 169 -0.22 -21.34 13.08
N PHE A 170 0.60 -21.10 12.04
CA PHE A 170 0.58 -19.82 11.35
C PHE A 170 -0.49 -19.68 10.25
N ASN A 171 -1.22 -20.75 9.93
CA ASN A 171 -2.24 -20.73 8.87
C ASN A 171 -3.46 -19.90 9.20
N ASP A 172 -3.75 -19.72 10.49
CA ASP A 172 -4.98 -19.05 10.95
C ASP A 172 -4.87 -17.51 10.84
N PHE A 173 -3.69 -16.99 10.51
CA PHE A 173 -3.44 -15.55 10.45
C PHE A 173 -3.48 -15.02 9.02
N SER A 174 -4.12 -13.86 8.84
CA SER A 174 -4.15 -13.11 7.58
C SER A 174 -2.77 -12.54 7.20
N CYS A 175 -1.90 -12.38 8.18
CA CYS A 175 -0.55 -11.85 8.03
C CYS A 175 0.34 -12.34 9.18
N VAL A 176 1.55 -12.80 8.85
CA VAL A 176 2.52 -13.37 9.81
C VAL A 176 3.90 -12.81 9.53
N ILE A 177 4.63 -12.47 10.58
CA ILE A 177 5.96 -11.89 10.44
C ILE A 177 7.07 -12.94 10.08
N VAL A 178 6.79 -14.10 9.43
CA VAL A 178 7.87 -15.08 9.06
C VAL A 178 7.71 -15.95 7.79
N LEU A 179 6.54 -16.19 7.19
CA LEU A 179 6.39 -17.39 6.31
C LEU A 179 6.03 -17.14 4.83
N TRP A 180 7.03 -17.32 3.95
CA TRP A 180 6.92 -17.18 2.48
C TRP A 180 6.17 -18.31 1.77
N GLU A 181 6.48 -19.57 2.08
CA GLU A 181 6.00 -20.75 1.31
C GLU A 181 4.47 -20.97 1.39
N ARG A 182 3.82 -20.34 2.35
CA ARG A 182 2.37 -20.47 2.59
C ARG A 182 1.54 -19.34 2.00
N GLY A 183 2.15 -18.43 1.24
CA GLY A 183 1.43 -17.30 0.63
C GLY A 183 1.05 -16.19 1.61
N ILE A 184 1.53 -16.25 2.86
CA ILE A 184 1.19 -15.30 3.90
C ILE A 184 2.13 -14.08 3.82
N PRO A 185 1.60 -12.84 3.77
CA PRO A 185 2.43 -11.64 3.80
C PRO A 185 3.30 -11.55 5.06
N LEU A 186 4.57 -11.23 4.87
CA LEU A 186 5.58 -11.03 5.91
C LEU A 186 6.07 -9.58 5.94
N PHE A 187 6.07 -8.98 7.14
CA PHE A 187 6.59 -7.65 7.40
C PHE A 187 7.67 -7.69 8.49
N LEU A 188 8.92 -7.44 8.12
CA LEU A 188 10.05 -7.39 9.04
C LEU A 188 10.37 -5.93 9.39
N GLY A 189 10.03 -5.53 10.62
CA GLY A 189 10.40 -4.24 11.19
C GLY A 189 11.55 -4.37 12.17
N LYS A 190 12.59 -3.54 12.04
CA LYS A 190 13.73 -3.49 12.96
C LYS A 190 14.14 -2.05 13.23
N ALA A 191 14.29 -1.71 14.50
CA ALA A 191 14.89 -0.44 14.93
C ALA A 191 16.28 -0.72 15.51
N TYR A 192 17.30 -0.02 15.00
CA TYR A 192 18.68 -0.12 15.48
C TYR A 192 19.26 1.29 15.68
N GLY A 193 19.21 1.78 16.92
CA GLY A 193 19.53 3.18 17.20
C GLY A 193 18.53 4.12 16.51
N MET A 194 19.02 5.02 15.67
CA MET A 194 18.19 5.93 14.86
C MET A 194 17.84 5.37 13.46
N ILE A 195 18.21 4.11 13.18
CA ILE A 195 17.99 3.48 11.89
C ILE A 195 16.77 2.56 11.99
N GLY A 196 15.79 2.77 11.11
CA GLY A 196 14.68 1.85 10.90
C GLY A 196 14.89 1.03 9.63
N LEU A 197 14.65 -0.28 9.71
CA LEU A 197 14.51 -1.18 8.57
C LEU A 197 13.08 -1.69 8.54
N TRP A 198 12.43 -1.54 7.39
CA TRP A 198 11.12 -2.11 7.13
C TRP A 198 11.18 -2.90 5.84
N ARG A 199 10.90 -4.21 5.92
CA ARG A 199 11.01 -5.12 4.78
C ARG A 199 9.72 -5.90 4.57
N ASN A 200 9.10 -5.67 3.42
CA ASN A 200 7.91 -6.38 2.96
C ASN A 200 8.32 -7.60 2.14
N VAL A 201 7.72 -8.75 2.46
CA VAL A 201 7.97 -10.04 1.82
C VAL A 201 6.60 -10.64 1.51
N ILE A 202 6.13 -10.31 0.33
CA ILE A 202 4.80 -10.62 -0.20
C ILE A 202 5.00 -11.40 -1.50
N PRO A 203 4.61 -12.70 -1.57
CA PRO A 203 4.74 -13.49 -2.79
C PRO A 203 4.00 -12.85 -3.97
N GLU A 204 2.74 -12.49 -3.75
CA GLU A 204 1.91 -11.79 -4.71
C GLU A 204 0.77 -11.09 -3.96
N VAL A 205 0.52 -9.83 -4.30
CA VAL A 205 -0.72 -9.16 -3.91
C VAL A 205 -1.30 -8.42 -5.11
N CYS A 206 -2.57 -8.71 -5.38
CA CYS A 206 -3.35 -8.12 -6.45
C CYS A 206 -4.19 -6.99 -5.85
N ILE A 207 -3.97 -5.76 -6.32
CA ILE A 207 -4.61 -4.55 -5.80
C ILE A 207 -5.54 -4.02 -6.87
N VAL A 208 -6.85 -4.01 -6.57
CA VAL A 208 -7.85 -3.44 -7.47
C VAL A 208 -8.01 -1.94 -7.24
N GLU A 209 -8.19 -1.54 -5.98
CA GLU A 209 -8.35 -0.13 -5.58
C GLU A 209 -7.01 0.47 -5.13
N SER A 210 -6.13 0.78 -6.09
CA SER A 210 -4.81 1.37 -5.78
C SER A 210 -4.86 2.84 -5.36
N ARG A 211 -5.98 3.53 -5.66
CA ARG A 211 -6.25 4.94 -5.33
C ARG A 211 -5.06 5.85 -5.65
N PRO A 212 -4.69 5.97 -6.94
CA PRO A 212 -3.63 6.88 -7.33
C PRO A 212 -4.03 8.31 -6.97
N GLU A 213 -3.06 9.11 -6.51
CA GLU A 213 -3.24 10.53 -6.23
C GLU A 213 -3.69 11.29 -7.49
N TYR A 214 -3.14 10.89 -8.65
CA TYR A 214 -3.51 11.42 -9.95
C TYR A 214 -3.92 10.26 -10.87
N ALA A 215 -5.22 10.01 -10.98
CA ALA A 215 -5.75 9.02 -11.92
C ALA A 215 -5.71 9.58 -13.35
N LYS A 216 -5.22 8.80 -14.31
CA LYS A 216 -5.30 9.16 -15.72
C LYS A 216 -6.74 9.00 -16.20
N GLU A 217 -7.36 10.10 -16.58
CA GLU A 217 -8.75 10.12 -17.02
C GLU A 217 -8.90 9.61 -18.46
N ASN A 218 -9.93 8.80 -18.69
CA ASN A 218 -10.26 8.25 -20.00
C ASN A 218 -11.57 8.84 -20.53
N TYR A 219 -11.46 10.02 -21.14
CA TYR A 219 -12.57 10.74 -21.76
C TYR A 219 -12.99 10.19 -23.13
N ARG A 220 -12.30 9.17 -23.67
CA ARG A 220 -12.58 8.60 -25.01
C ARG A 220 -12.74 9.65 -26.14
N LEU A 221 -12.15 10.84 -26.03
CA LEU A 221 -12.33 11.90 -27.04
C LEU A 221 -11.62 11.56 -28.36
N ALA A 222 -10.44 10.93 -28.31
CA ALA A 222 -9.74 10.51 -29.52
C ALA A 222 -10.43 9.37 -30.27
N ASN A 223 -11.18 8.55 -29.56
CA ASN A 223 -11.89 7.37 -30.05
C ASN A 223 -13.28 7.26 -29.40
N PRO A 224 -14.20 8.19 -29.75
CA PRO A 224 -15.52 8.25 -29.13
C PRO A 224 -16.33 7.01 -29.48
N PHE A 225 -17.09 6.51 -28.51
CA PHE A 225 -18.08 5.47 -28.72
C PHE A 225 -19.36 6.09 -29.32
N PRO A 226 -20.22 5.30 -30.01
CA PRO A 226 -21.32 5.83 -30.82
C PRO A 226 -22.25 6.79 -30.08
N GLU A 227 -22.58 6.48 -28.83
CA GLU A 227 -23.49 7.29 -28.01
C GLU A 227 -22.87 8.64 -27.61
N LEU A 228 -21.55 8.70 -27.41
CA LEU A 228 -20.84 9.95 -27.13
C LEU A 228 -20.82 10.85 -28.37
N SER A 229 -20.55 10.29 -29.55
CA SER A 229 -20.61 11.04 -30.81
C SER A 229 -22.02 11.58 -31.06
N ALA A 230 -23.04 10.74 -30.93
CA ALA A 230 -24.43 11.14 -31.12
C ALA A 230 -24.92 12.20 -30.12
N PHE A 231 -24.34 12.25 -28.91
CA PHE A 231 -24.63 13.30 -27.94
C PHE A 231 -24.03 14.63 -28.35
N VAL A 232 -22.76 14.63 -28.78
CA VAL A 232 -22.05 15.84 -29.18
C VAL A 232 -22.64 16.46 -30.45
N GLU A 233 -23.15 15.65 -31.37
CA GLU A 233 -23.85 16.11 -32.58
C GLU A 233 -25.14 16.90 -32.30
N LYS A 234 -25.70 16.80 -31.08
CA LYS A 234 -26.89 17.60 -30.69
C LYS A 234 -26.57 19.07 -30.44
N PHE A 235 -25.31 19.38 -30.16
CA PHE A 235 -24.87 20.75 -29.89
C PHE A 235 -24.49 21.39 -31.21
N ASP A 236 -25.25 22.36 -31.66
CA ASP A 236 -24.87 23.15 -32.83
C ASP A 236 -23.97 24.31 -32.39
N LEU A 237 -22.66 24.06 -32.27
CA LEU A 237 -21.72 25.07 -31.80
C LEU A 237 -21.48 26.18 -32.83
N GLU A 238 -21.85 25.97 -34.10
CA GLU A 238 -21.73 26.99 -35.16
C GLU A 238 -22.95 27.94 -35.16
N SER A 239 -24.16 27.43 -34.98
CA SER A 239 -25.39 28.26 -34.91
C SER A 239 -25.67 28.81 -33.52
N CYS A 240 -25.06 28.26 -32.46
CA CYS A 240 -25.11 28.83 -31.11
C CYS A 240 -24.29 30.12 -30.94
N ARG A 241 -23.81 30.71 -32.05
CA ARG A 241 -23.54 32.15 -32.20
C ARG A 241 -24.81 32.96 -31.97
N HIS A 242 -25.34 32.93 -30.75
CA HIS A 242 -26.37 33.86 -30.34
C HIS A 242 -25.78 35.26 -30.59
N PRO A 243 -26.45 36.14 -31.34
CA PRO A 243 -25.97 37.50 -31.48
C PRO A 243 -25.83 38.04 -30.06
N TYR A 244 -24.62 38.48 -29.73
CA TYR A 244 -24.38 39.31 -28.56
C TYR A 244 -25.47 40.38 -28.54
N ILE A 245 -26.47 40.25 -27.66
CA ILE A 245 -27.42 41.33 -27.44
C ILE A 245 -26.63 42.33 -26.62
N PRO A 246 -26.27 43.51 -27.16
CA PRO A 246 -25.62 44.53 -26.36
C PRO A 246 -26.57 44.86 -25.21
N LEU A 247 -26.05 44.88 -23.98
CA LEU A 247 -26.78 45.40 -22.83
C LEU A 247 -27.16 46.86 -23.12
N THR A 248 -28.34 47.09 -23.69
CA THR A 248 -28.96 48.42 -23.67
C THR A 248 -29.60 48.60 -22.30
N GLU A 249 -29.43 49.78 -21.71
CA GLU A 249 -29.74 50.18 -20.31
C GLU A 249 -31.16 49.86 -19.79
N THR A 250 -32.03 49.24 -20.59
CA THR A 250 -33.42 48.94 -20.29
C THR A 250 -33.74 47.46 -20.01
N THR A 251 -32.77 46.54 -20.07
CA THR A 251 -33.01 45.12 -19.73
C THR A 251 -32.60 44.82 -18.27
N PRO A 252 -33.53 44.50 -17.33
CA PRO A 252 -33.23 44.49 -15.89
C PRO A 252 -32.52 43.24 -15.36
N THR A 253 -31.99 42.34 -16.21
CA THR A 253 -31.35 41.12 -15.72
C THR A 253 -30.10 40.79 -16.54
N PRO A 254 -28.92 40.64 -15.91
CA PRO A 254 -27.71 40.21 -16.58
C PRO A 254 -27.82 38.70 -16.80
N PHE A 255 -28.43 38.27 -17.91
CA PHE A 255 -28.28 36.89 -18.35
C PHE A 255 -26.86 36.73 -18.89
N ALA A 256 -25.95 36.29 -18.02
CA ALA A 256 -24.72 35.63 -18.43
C ALA A 256 -25.14 34.36 -19.21
N PHE A 257 -25.25 34.47 -20.53
CA PHE A 257 -25.30 33.31 -21.41
C PHE A 257 -23.89 32.73 -21.48
N SER A 258 -23.46 32.02 -20.42
CA SER A 258 -22.42 31.01 -20.59
C SER A 258 -23.00 29.97 -21.53
N SER A 259 -22.31 29.60 -22.61
CA SER A 259 -22.75 28.48 -23.44
C SER A 259 -23.01 27.27 -22.53
N PRO A 260 -24.22 26.69 -22.47
CA PRO A 260 -24.52 25.59 -21.54
C PRO A 260 -23.80 24.28 -21.91
N SER A 261 -23.10 24.30 -23.05
CA SER A 261 -22.46 23.15 -23.67
C SER A 261 -21.29 22.61 -22.82
N PRO A 262 -21.23 21.29 -22.60
CA PRO A 262 -20.08 20.63 -21.97
C PRO A 262 -18.77 20.86 -22.74
N SER A 263 -17.66 20.98 -22.01
CA SER A 263 -16.29 21.08 -22.56
C SER A 263 -15.95 19.97 -23.57
N HIS A 264 -16.52 18.79 -23.38
CA HIS A 264 -16.39 17.63 -24.25
C HIS A 264 -16.96 17.86 -25.66
N SER A 265 -18.07 18.60 -25.76
CA SER A 265 -18.71 18.88 -27.04
C SER A 265 -17.81 19.74 -27.92
N PHE A 266 -17.19 20.78 -27.34
CA PHE A 266 -16.22 21.62 -28.05
C PHE A 266 -15.01 20.81 -28.52
N ALA A 267 -14.40 20.01 -27.64
CA ALA A 267 -13.21 19.23 -27.97
C ALA A 267 -13.46 18.20 -29.08
N LEU A 268 -14.62 17.53 -29.06
CA LEU A 268 -14.98 16.53 -30.07
C LEU A 268 -15.38 17.15 -31.41
N GLN A 269 -16.12 18.26 -31.42
CA GLN A 269 -16.47 18.94 -32.67
C GLN A 269 -15.24 19.58 -33.34
N ALA A 270 -14.34 20.17 -32.55
CA ALA A 270 -13.05 20.63 -33.05
C ALA A 270 -12.25 19.47 -33.67
N LEU A 271 -12.27 18.29 -33.05
CA LEU A 271 -11.61 17.09 -33.61
C LEU A 271 -12.27 16.60 -34.91
N GLN A 272 -13.61 16.64 -35.00
CA GLN A 272 -14.34 16.30 -36.22
C GLN A 272 -13.99 17.27 -37.36
N ARG A 273 -13.98 18.58 -37.08
CA ARG A 273 -13.58 19.61 -38.05
C ARG A 273 -12.13 19.45 -38.50
N TRP A 274 -11.21 19.25 -37.56
CA TRP A 274 -9.81 18.98 -37.87
C TRP A 274 -9.66 17.79 -38.81
N ARG A 275 -10.33 16.67 -38.50
CA ARG A 275 -10.29 15.46 -39.33
C ARG A 275 -10.86 15.70 -40.73
N ALA A 276 -11.93 16.49 -40.85
CA ALA A 276 -12.51 16.83 -42.15
C ALA A 276 -11.52 17.64 -43.02
N GLU A 277 -10.76 18.55 -42.40
CA GLU A 277 -9.77 19.39 -43.10
C GLU A 277 -8.44 18.67 -43.39
N HIS A 278 -8.12 17.57 -42.70
CA HIS A 278 -6.81 16.88 -42.74
C HIS A 278 -6.90 15.40 -43.13
N ASP A 279 -7.81 15.01 -44.03
CA ASP A 279 -7.98 13.64 -44.55
C ASP A 279 -8.14 12.58 -43.44
N GLY A 280 -8.84 12.92 -42.36
CA GLY A 280 -9.09 12.03 -41.22
C GLY A 280 -7.90 11.86 -40.26
N LYS A 281 -6.79 12.57 -40.46
CA LYS A 281 -5.59 12.47 -39.60
C LYS A 281 -5.76 13.27 -38.30
N MET A 282 -5.08 12.80 -37.25
CA MET A 282 -4.98 13.49 -35.97
C MET A 282 -3.83 14.51 -35.99
N PRO A 283 -3.86 15.56 -35.16
CA PRO A 283 -2.68 16.40 -34.92
C PRO A 283 -1.49 15.58 -34.39
N GLN A 284 -0.36 15.57 -35.10
CA GLN A 284 0.84 14.81 -34.76
C GLN A 284 1.98 15.71 -34.29
N THR A 285 2.26 16.77 -35.04
CA THR A 285 3.38 17.68 -34.77
C THR A 285 3.05 18.70 -33.68
N GLY A 286 4.08 19.35 -33.11
CA GLY A 286 3.85 20.44 -32.14
C GLY A 286 3.02 21.58 -32.76
N GLN A 287 3.34 21.96 -34.00
CA GLN A 287 2.64 22.99 -34.73
C GLN A 287 1.17 22.62 -35.00
N GLU A 288 0.88 21.39 -35.42
CA GLU A 288 -0.50 20.92 -35.62
C GLU A 288 -1.30 20.90 -34.31
N LYS A 289 -0.67 20.56 -33.19
CA LYS A 289 -1.33 20.58 -31.87
C LYS A 289 -1.66 21.98 -31.41
N ASP A 290 -0.82 22.95 -31.75
CA ASP A 290 -1.08 24.36 -31.44
C ASP A 290 -2.18 24.90 -32.37
N GLN A 291 -2.15 24.58 -33.66
CA GLN A 291 -3.24 24.90 -34.60
C GLN A 291 -4.57 24.27 -34.18
N PHE A 292 -4.58 23.04 -33.64
CA PHE A 292 -5.78 22.42 -33.11
C PHE A 292 -6.33 23.17 -31.87
N ARG A 293 -5.45 23.71 -31.03
CA ARG A 293 -5.88 24.54 -29.88
C ARG A 293 -6.40 25.90 -30.33
N GLU A 294 -5.83 26.47 -31.38
CA GLU A 294 -6.32 27.69 -32.02
C GLU A 294 -7.68 27.44 -32.71
N LEU A 295 -7.91 26.25 -33.29
CA LEU A 295 -9.21 25.87 -33.86
C LEU A 295 -10.33 25.92 -32.82
N LEU A 296 -10.02 25.66 -31.54
CA LEU A 296 -11.01 25.81 -30.48
C LEU A 296 -11.48 27.27 -30.36
N ASP A 297 -10.63 28.27 -30.64
CA ASP A 297 -10.98 29.69 -30.50
C ASP A 297 -12.14 30.12 -31.41
N ASP A 298 -12.34 29.42 -32.54
CA ASP A 298 -13.47 29.65 -33.44
C ASP A 298 -14.84 29.40 -32.77
N PHE A 299 -14.87 28.58 -31.71
CA PHE A 299 -16.06 28.22 -30.96
C PHE A 299 -16.34 29.15 -29.76
N GLN A 300 -15.43 30.07 -29.43
CA GLN A 300 -15.63 31.03 -28.35
C GLN A 300 -16.62 32.13 -28.78
N LEU A 301 -17.69 32.34 -28.02
CA LEU A 301 -18.77 33.27 -28.39
C LEU A 301 -18.45 34.72 -28.02
N ALA A 302 -17.88 34.94 -26.83
CA ALA A 302 -17.53 36.26 -26.32
C ALA A 302 -16.01 36.47 -26.34
N VAL A 303 -15.50 37.05 -27.44
CA VAL A 303 -14.10 37.47 -27.54
C VAL A 303 -13.77 38.43 -26.40
N GLY A 304 -12.83 38.03 -25.53
CA GLY A 304 -12.38 38.84 -24.39
C GLY A 304 -13.14 38.60 -23.07
N LYS A 305 -14.01 37.59 -22.98
CA LYS A 305 -14.53 37.06 -21.71
C LYS A 305 -14.04 35.63 -21.49
N ASP A 306 -13.62 35.32 -20.28
CA ASP A 306 -13.26 33.97 -19.87
C ASP A 306 -14.54 33.12 -19.74
N GLU A 307 -14.86 32.37 -20.81
CA GLU A 307 -15.87 31.31 -20.77
C GLU A 307 -15.25 30.06 -20.14
N GLU A 308 -15.63 29.74 -18.90
CA GLU A 308 -14.98 28.68 -18.10
C GLU A 308 -15.01 27.30 -18.78
N ASN A 309 -16.14 26.94 -19.39
CA ASN A 309 -16.31 25.71 -20.17
C ASN A 309 -15.36 25.63 -21.39
N PHE A 310 -15.02 26.77 -21.97
CA PHE A 310 -14.10 26.87 -23.09
C PHE A 310 -12.64 26.73 -22.65
N VAL A 311 -12.29 27.35 -21.52
CA VAL A 311 -10.98 27.15 -20.88
C VAL A 311 -10.77 25.68 -20.55
N GLU A 312 -11.80 25.01 -20.03
CA GLU A 312 -11.78 23.55 -19.82
C GLU A 312 -11.63 22.76 -21.12
N ALA A 313 -12.33 23.13 -22.19
CA ALA A 313 -12.22 22.46 -23.49
C ALA A 313 -10.78 22.54 -24.04
N LYS A 314 -10.12 23.69 -23.90
CA LYS A 314 -8.70 23.85 -24.24
C LYS A 314 -7.79 22.98 -23.38
N ALA A 315 -8.08 22.83 -22.08
CA ALA A 315 -7.36 21.91 -21.21
C ALA A 315 -7.55 20.44 -21.65
N LEU A 316 -8.76 20.08 -22.09
CA LEU A 316 -9.11 18.76 -22.61
C LEU A 316 -8.59 18.48 -24.02
N ALA A 317 -8.16 19.50 -24.78
CA ALA A 317 -7.71 19.36 -26.17
C ALA A 317 -6.70 18.22 -26.36
N ARG A 318 -5.77 18.03 -25.41
CA ARG A 318 -4.80 16.93 -25.44
C ARG A 318 -5.45 15.55 -25.51
N HIS A 319 -6.56 15.35 -24.81
CA HIS A 319 -7.28 14.07 -24.78
C HIS A 319 -8.02 13.78 -26.09
N ALA A 320 -8.29 14.81 -26.91
CA ALA A 320 -8.91 14.65 -28.23
C ALA A 320 -7.92 14.13 -29.27
N TYR A 321 -6.67 14.59 -29.29
CA TYR A 321 -5.67 14.13 -30.26
C TYR A 321 -4.69 13.07 -29.74
N SER A 322 -4.66 12.82 -28.42
CA SER A 322 -3.84 11.78 -27.80
C SER A 322 -4.74 10.69 -27.22
N PRO A 323 -4.89 9.54 -27.90
CA PRO A 323 -5.68 8.42 -27.39
C PRO A 323 -5.26 7.97 -26.00
N PHE A 324 -6.23 7.44 -25.25
CA PHE A 324 -5.94 6.85 -23.95
C PHE A 324 -5.05 5.62 -24.13
N GLU A 325 -3.81 5.73 -23.69
CA GLU A 325 -2.89 4.60 -23.62
C GLU A 325 -3.03 3.87 -22.27
N ILE A 326 -3.18 2.55 -22.34
CA ILE A 326 -3.17 1.65 -21.18
C ILE A 326 -1.86 1.85 -20.40
N PRO A 327 -1.90 2.11 -19.08
CA PRO A 327 -0.70 2.25 -18.26
C PRO A 327 0.22 1.03 -18.33
N SER A 328 1.54 1.24 -18.25
CA SER A 328 2.53 0.18 -18.40
C SER A 328 2.38 -0.91 -17.35
N GLU A 329 2.00 -0.56 -16.12
CA GLU A 329 1.75 -1.51 -15.04
C GLU A 329 0.56 -2.42 -15.36
N VAL A 330 -0.51 -1.87 -15.95
CA VAL A 330 -1.68 -2.65 -16.37
C VAL A 330 -1.35 -3.51 -17.58
N LYS A 331 -0.59 -2.99 -18.55
CA LYS A 331 -0.08 -3.78 -19.69
C LYS A 331 0.73 -4.98 -19.21
N ALA A 332 1.58 -4.80 -18.19
CA ALA A 332 2.36 -5.89 -17.60
C ALA A 332 1.45 -6.96 -16.96
N ILE A 333 0.40 -6.55 -16.25
CA ILE A 333 -0.59 -7.47 -15.66
C ILE A 333 -1.36 -8.24 -16.76
N LEU A 334 -1.81 -7.57 -17.82
CA LEU A 334 -2.51 -8.22 -18.94
C LEU A 334 -1.60 -9.20 -19.70
N SER A 335 -0.30 -8.93 -19.72
CA SER A 335 0.71 -9.77 -20.39
C SER A 335 1.26 -10.88 -19.48
N ASP A 336 0.86 -10.93 -18.21
CA ASP A 336 1.33 -11.94 -17.26
C ASP A 336 0.88 -13.35 -17.68
N ALA A 337 1.71 -14.36 -17.37
CA ALA A 337 1.40 -15.75 -17.66
C ALA A 337 0.07 -16.19 -17.02
N LYS A 338 -0.28 -15.67 -15.83
CA LYS A 338 -1.55 -15.98 -15.15
C LYS A 338 -2.78 -15.40 -15.85
N ALA A 339 -2.61 -14.34 -16.65
CA ALA A 339 -3.65 -13.73 -17.49
C ALA A 339 -3.75 -14.36 -18.89
N GLY A 340 -2.90 -15.34 -19.21
CA GLY A 340 -2.93 -16.05 -20.50
C GLY A 340 -4.20 -16.87 -20.70
N ALA A 341 -4.60 -17.10 -21.96
CA ALA A 341 -5.77 -17.90 -22.31
C ALA A 341 -5.71 -19.32 -21.72
N ASP A 342 -4.53 -19.94 -21.79
CA ASP A 342 -4.25 -21.31 -21.33
C ASP A 342 -3.92 -21.41 -19.83
N SER A 343 -4.02 -20.31 -19.08
CA SER A 343 -3.69 -20.30 -17.65
C SER A 343 -4.65 -21.19 -16.86
N ASN A 344 -4.13 -22.00 -15.95
CA ASN A 344 -4.95 -22.79 -15.03
C ASN A 344 -5.14 -22.10 -13.66
N CYS A 345 -4.80 -20.81 -13.56
CA CYS A 345 -4.93 -20.04 -12.33
C CYS A 345 -6.41 -19.93 -11.94
N GLN A 346 -6.74 -20.38 -10.73
CA GLN A 346 -8.10 -20.39 -10.16
C GLN A 346 -8.41 -19.12 -9.35
N ASP A 347 -7.46 -18.19 -9.26
CA ASP A 347 -7.61 -16.97 -8.49
C ASP A 347 -8.63 -16.02 -9.16
N PRO A 348 -9.64 -15.52 -8.42
CA PRO A 348 -10.68 -14.66 -8.99
C PRO A 348 -10.16 -13.41 -9.69
N PHE A 349 -9.11 -12.76 -9.15
CA PHE A 349 -8.53 -11.58 -9.78
C PHE A 349 -7.94 -11.93 -11.15
N TRP A 350 -7.17 -13.02 -11.24
CA TRP A 350 -6.56 -13.46 -12.50
C TRP A 350 -7.58 -13.95 -13.54
N ILE A 351 -8.68 -14.57 -13.10
CA ILE A 351 -9.79 -14.93 -14.00
C ILE A 351 -10.43 -13.67 -14.61
N ILE A 352 -10.69 -12.65 -13.80
CA ILE A 352 -11.25 -11.38 -14.27
C ILE A 352 -10.24 -10.64 -15.17
N VAL A 353 -8.95 -10.63 -14.83
CA VAL A 353 -7.89 -10.03 -15.67
C VAL A 353 -7.79 -10.73 -17.03
N ARG A 354 -7.96 -12.05 -17.09
CA ARG A 354 -8.02 -12.78 -18.37
C ARG A 354 -9.23 -12.37 -19.20
N ALA A 355 -10.41 -12.23 -18.56
CA ALA A 355 -11.60 -11.70 -19.22
C ALA A 355 -11.40 -10.26 -19.72
N LEU A 356 -10.73 -9.43 -18.92
CA LEU A 356 -10.37 -8.05 -19.23
C LEU A 356 -9.43 -7.98 -20.43
N ARG A 357 -8.41 -8.84 -20.49
CA ARG A 357 -7.52 -8.97 -21.65
C ARG A 357 -8.30 -9.31 -22.91
N ALA A 358 -9.17 -10.32 -22.84
CA ALA A 358 -9.98 -10.73 -23.97
C ALA A 358 -10.99 -9.65 -24.40
N PHE A 359 -11.50 -8.84 -23.46
CA PHE A 359 -12.29 -7.65 -23.77
C PHE A 359 -11.45 -6.60 -24.51
N VAL A 360 -10.25 -6.29 -24.02
CA VAL A 360 -9.34 -5.32 -24.68
C VAL A 360 -9.01 -5.75 -26.10
N GLU A 361 -8.76 -7.04 -26.33
CA GLU A 361 -8.46 -7.60 -27.67
C GLU A 361 -9.72 -7.71 -28.57
N GLY A 362 -10.91 -7.76 -27.98
CA GLY A 362 -12.20 -7.90 -28.66
C GLY A 362 -13.03 -6.62 -28.67
N GLU A 363 -14.07 -6.58 -27.84
CA GLU A 363 -15.10 -5.51 -27.82
C GLU A 363 -14.52 -4.14 -27.44
N GLY A 364 -13.46 -4.10 -26.64
CA GLY A 364 -12.80 -2.88 -26.19
C GLY A 364 -11.95 -2.21 -27.26
N GLY A 365 -11.63 -2.88 -28.38
CA GLY A 365 -10.88 -2.30 -29.49
C GLY A 365 -9.52 -1.71 -29.07
N GLY A 366 -8.79 -2.41 -28.19
CA GLY A 366 -7.52 -1.96 -27.62
C GLY A 366 -7.66 -1.06 -26.39
N CYS A 367 -8.87 -0.77 -25.93
CA CYS A 367 -9.13 0.06 -24.76
C CYS A 367 -9.65 -0.74 -23.57
N LEU A 368 -9.31 -0.26 -22.37
CA LEU A 368 -9.89 -0.75 -21.11
C LEU A 368 -11.37 -0.35 -21.00
N PRO A 369 -12.18 -1.11 -20.25
CA PRO A 369 -13.56 -0.75 -19.93
C PRO A 369 -13.58 0.61 -19.23
N LEU A 370 -14.61 1.40 -19.50
CA LEU A 370 -14.78 2.70 -18.85
C LEU A 370 -15.09 2.54 -17.35
N SER A 371 -14.57 3.48 -16.55
CA SER A 371 -14.88 3.55 -15.12
C SER A 371 -16.32 4.01 -14.86
N GLY A 372 -16.94 4.67 -15.84
CA GLY A 372 -18.25 5.33 -15.72
C GLY A 372 -18.23 6.61 -14.89
N MET A 373 -17.04 7.03 -14.41
CA MET A 373 -16.85 8.27 -13.67
C MET A 373 -16.43 9.37 -14.64
N LEU A 374 -17.16 10.49 -14.57
CA LEU A 374 -16.84 11.70 -15.29
C LEU A 374 -16.53 12.80 -14.25
N PRO A 375 -15.38 13.50 -14.35
CA PRO A 375 -15.06 14.65 -13.51
C PRO A 375 -16.13 15.74 -13.60
N ASP A 376 -16.13 16.62 -12.61
CA ASP A 376 -16.95 17.82 -12.65
C ASP A 376 -16.50 18.75 -13.79
N MET A 377 -17.43 19.51 -14.38
CA MET A 377 -17.13 20.44 -15.48
C MET A 377 -18.17 21.55 -15.54
N HIS A 378 -17.79 22.70 -16.13
CA HIS A 378 -18.72 23.81 -16.34
C HIS A 378 -19.67 23.47 -17.50
N ALA A 379 -20.91 23.12 -17.16
CA ALA A 379 -22.00 22.84 -18.09
C ALA A 379 -23.36 23.10 -17.42
N ASP A 380 -24.44 23.17 -18.21
CA ASP A 380 -25.77 23.15 -17.60
C ASP A 380 -26.06 21.79 -16.94
N THR A 381 -26.89 21.82 -15.90
CA THR A 381 -27.20 20.63 -15.10
C THR A 381 -27.76 19.48 -15.92
N LYS A 382 -28.59 19.77 -16.94
CA LYS A 382 -29.20 18.73 -17.76
C LYS A 382 -28.17 18.10 -18.68
N SER A 383 -27.38 18.90 -19.41
CA SER A 383 -26.33 18.37 -20.29
C SER A 383 -25.25 17.61 -19.52
N TYR A 384 -24.88 18.07 -18.32
CA TYR A 384 -23.93 17.35 -17.46
C TYR A 384 -24.47 15.98 -17.03
N ILE A 385 -25.73 15.92 -16.57
CA ILE A 385 -26.37 14.65 -16.17
C ILE A 385 -26.52 13.70 -17.37
N ASP A 386 -26.93 14.21 -18.53
CA ASP A 386 -27.08 13.42 -19.75
C ASP A 386 -25.73 12.82 -20.18
N LEU A 387 -24.66 13.62 -20.18
CA LEU A 387 -23.31 13.16 -20.47
C LEU A 387 -22.84 12.12 -19.44
N GLN A 388 -23.05 12.38 -18.15
CA GLN A 388 -22.70 11.45 -17.08
C GLN A 388 -23.41 10.09 -17.24
N ASN A 389 -24.68 10.09 -17.64
CA ASN A 389 -25.44 8.88 -17.88
C ASN A 389 -24.91 8.10 -19.09
N ILE A 390 -24.51 8.77 -20.17
CA ILE A 390 -23.89 8.13 -21.34
C ILE A 390 -22.62 7.36 -20.94
N TYR A 391 -21.75 7.95 -20.09
CA TYR A 391 -20.56 7.26 -19.59
C TYR A 391 -20.90 6.09 -18.66
N ARG A 392 -21.90 6.24 -17.78
CA ARG A 392 -22.36 5.16 -16.90
C ARG A 392 -22.94 3.98 -17.69
N GLU A 393 -23.74 4.26 -18.71
CA GLU A 393 -24.33 3.24 -19.58
C GLU A 393 -23.24 2.51 -20.37
N GLN A 394 -22.27 3.23 -20.94
CA GLN A 394 -21.15 2.60 -21.64
C GLN A 394 -20.31 1.74 -20.68
N ALA A 395 -20.02 2.22 -19.47
CA ALA A 395 -19.31 1.44 -18.47
C ALA A 395 -20.10 0.17 -18.05
N ALA A 396 -21.43 0.26 -17.97
CA ALA A 396 -22.29 -0.90 -17.70
C ALA A 396 -22.28 -1.91 -18.86
N ARG A 397 -22.29 -1.44 -20.12
CA ARG A 397 -22.13 -2.29 -21.31
C ARG A 397 -20.77 -2.99 -21.32
N ASP A 398 -19.69 -2.24 -21.14
CA ASP A 398 -18.31 -2.76 -21.07
C ASP A 398 -18.20 -3.83 -19.96
N CYS A 399 -18.71 -3.53 -18.76
CA CYS A 399 -18.73 -4.46 -17.64
C CYS A 399 -19.53 -5.73 -17.95
N SER A 400 -20.65 -5.63 -18.67
CA SER A 400 -21.46 -6.78 -19.08
C SER A 400 -20.70 -7.70 -20.05
N HIS A 401 -19.91 -7.13 -20.96
CA HIS A 401 -19.02 -7.91 -21.85
C HIS A 401 -17.94 -8.64 -21.05
N VAL A 402 -17.29 -7.95 -20.09
CA VAL A 402 -16.31 -8.58 -19.21
C VAL A 402 -16.96 -9.69 -18.38
N SER A 403 -18.14 -9.47 -17.82
CA SER A 403 -18.89 -10.49 -17.08
C SER A 403 -19.22 -11.72 -17.94
N ALA A 404 -19.67 -11.53 -19.18
CA ALA A 404 -19.92 -12.64 -20.10
C ALA A 404 -18.65 -13.46 -20.36
N ARG A 405 -17.50 -12.80 -20.52
CA ARG A 405 -16.20 -13.46 -20.68
C ARG A 405 -15.75 -14.21 -19.43
N VAL A 406 -15.95 -13.65 -18.24
CA VAL A 406 -15.71 -14.36 -16.97
C VAL A 406 -16.53 -15.64 -16.91
N GLN A 407 -17.82 -15.59 -17.25
CA GLN A 407 -18.69 -16.76 -17.25
C GLN A 407 -18.25 -17.83 -18.26
N GLN A 408 -17.80 -17.42 -19.45
CA GLN A 408 -17.22 -18.33 -20.43
C GLN A 408 -15.96 -19.04 -19.91
N ILE A 409 -15.07 -18.30 -19.23
CA ILE A 409 -13.84 -18.85 -18.63
C ILE A 409 -14.16 -19.81 -17.47
N LEU A 410 -15.09 -19.45 -16.59
CA LEU A 410 -15.52 -20.34 -15.50
C LEU A 410 -16.11 -21.64 -16.06
N THR A 411 -16.90 -21.55 -17.13
CA THR A 411 -17.48 -22.72 -17.80
C THR A 411 -16.40 -23.61 -18.41
N SER A 412 -15.39 -23.03 -19.08
CA SER A 412 -14.29 -23.82 -19.67
C SER A 412 -13.39 -24.47 -18.62
N MET A 413 -13.29 -23.88 -17.42
CA MET A 413 -12.57 -24.41 -16.27
C MET A 413 -13.41 -25.38 -15.42
N ASN A 414 -14.66 -25.66 -15.81
CA ASN A 414 -15.61 -26.47 -15.05
C ASN A 414 -15.82 -25.96 -13.61
N GLN A 415 -15.83 -24.65 -13.42
CA GLN A 415 -16.15 -23.97 -12.18
C GLN A 415 -17.62 -23.52 -12.14
N ARG A 416 -18.13 -23.27 -10.93
CA ARG A 416 -19.49 -22.75 -10.76
C ARG A 416 -19.54 -21.27 -11.15
N ALA A 417 -20.64 -20.86 -11.79
CA ALA A 417 -20.86 -19.48 -12.25
C ALA A 417 -20.91 -18.43 -11.12
N ASP A 418 -21.19 -18.85 -9.89
CA ASP A 418 -21.37 -18.02 -8.70
C ASP A 418 -20.09 -17.81 -7.89
N VAL A 419 -18.95 -18.38 -8.31
CA VAL A 419 -17.65 -18.23 -7.60
C VAL A 419 -17.19 -16.78 -7.58
N ILE A 420 -17.47 -16.02 -8.64
CA ILE A 420 -17.08 -14.62 -8.77
C ILE A 420 -18.35 -13.77 -8.85
N SER A 421 -18.49 -12.85 -7.90
CA SER A 421 -19.68 -12.00 -7.83
C SER A 421 -19.65 -10.88 -8.87
N GLN A 422 -20.83 -10.43 -9.32
CA GLN A 422 -20.94 -9.28 -10.23
C GLN A 422 -20.34 -7.99 -9.62
N ALA A 423 -20.37 -7.87 -8.28
CA ALA A 423 -19.76 -6.75 -7.57
C ALA A 423 -18.23 -6.73 -7.71
N GLU A 424 -17.57 -7.89 -7.71
CA GLU A 424 -16.12 -7.99 -7.91
C GLU A 424 -15.71 -7.65 -9.34
N ILE A 425 -16.47 -8.15 -10.32
CA ILE A 425 -16.24 -7.83 -11.74
C ILE A 425 -16.39 -6.33 -11.97
N SER A 426 -17.49 -5.75 -11.47
CA SER A 426 -17.75 -4.31 -11.55
C SER A 426 -16.65 -3.47 -10.89
N LEU A 427 -16.14 -3.90 -9.73
CA LEU A 427 -15.05 -3.22 -9.05
C LEU A 427 -13.76 -3.19 -9.88
N ILE A 428 -13.42 -4.31 -10.52
CA ILE A 428 -12.23 -4.37 -11.39
C ILE A 428 -12.45 -3.55 -12.66
N CYS A 429 -13.61 -3.63 -13.32
CA CYS A 429 -13.93 -2.80 -14.48
C CYS A 429 -13.80 -1.31 -14.16
N LYS A 430 -14.35 -0.88 -13.02
CA LYS A 430 -14.26 0.52 -12.55
C LYS A 430 -12.82 0.99 -12.34
N ASN A 431 -11.95 0.09 -11.88
CA ASN A 431 -10.56 0.39 -11.56
C ASN A 431 -9.56 -0.17 -12.59
N ALA A 432 -10.01 -0.55 -13.80
CA ALA A 432 -9.18 -1.31 -14.74
C ALA A 432 -7.87 -0.59 -15.11
N ALA A 433 -7.90 0.74 -15.21
CA ALA A 433 -6.71 1.55 -15.48
C ALA A 433 -5.73 1.65 -14.29
N ASN A 434 -6.19 1.32 -13.09
CA ASN A 434 -5.49 1.55 -11.83
C ASN A 434 -5.16 0.25 -11.09
N ILE A 435 -5.45 -0.93 -11.64
CA ILE A 435 -5.04 -2.18 -10.99
C ILE A 435 -3.51 -2.23 -10.86
N ARG A 436 -3.05 -2.84 -9.77
CA ARG A 436 -1.63 -3.00 -9.44
C ARG A 436 -1.35 -4.42 -8.99
N LEU A 437 -0.14 -4.87 -9.27
CA LEU A 437 0.38 -6.16 -8.86
C LEU A 437 1.71 -5.93 -8.19
N VAL A 438 1.85 -6.41 -6.95
CA VAL A 438 3.12 -6.36 -6.23
C VAL A 438 3.58 -7.79 -5.99
N ARG A 439 4.79 -8.08 -6.48
CA ARG A 439 5.53 -9.30 -6.17
C ARG A 439 6.88 -8.87 -5.59
N THR A 440 7.21 -9.40 -4.43
CA THR A 440 8.53 -9.16 -3.83
C THR A 440 9.44 -10.37 -4.07
N ARG A 441 10.72 -10.23 -3.74
CA ARG A 441 11.63 -11.37 -3.66
C ARG A 441 11.54 -12.02 -2.29
N SER A 442 11.79 -13.32 -2.23
CA SER A 442 11.88 -14.01 -0.93
C SER A 442 13.08 -13.48 -0.11
N LEU A 443 13.03 -13.64 1.21
CA LEU A 443 14.20 -13.36 2.05
C LEU A 443 15.37 -14.29 1.72
N GLN A 444 15.10 -15.54 1.35
CA GLN A 444 16.18 -16.45 0.95
C GLN A 444 16.94 -15.89 -0.25
N GLU A 445 16.21 -15.51 -1.31
CA GLU A 445 16.78 -14.89 -2.50
C GLU A 445 17.57 -13.62 -2.20
N GLU A 446 17.08 -12.77 -1.30
CA GLU A 446 17.79 -11.57 -0.87
C GLU A 446 19.13 -11.90 -0.20
N TYR A 447 19.19 -12.98 0.60
CA TYR A 447 20.38 -13.39 1.33
C TYR A 447 21.37 -14.19 0.47
N THR A 448 20.88 -15.01 -0.45
CA THR A 448 21.71 -15.92 -1.26
C THR A 448 22.12 -15.33 -2.60
N SER A 449 21.25 -14.52 -3.21
CA SER A 449 21.42 -13.96 -4.56
C SER A 449 20.96 -12.49 -4.58
N PRO A 450 21.64 -11.59 -3.85
CA PRO A 450 21.25 -10.18 -3.79
C PRO A 450 21.25 -9.56 -5.19
N CYS A 451 20.21 -8.78 -5.52
CA CYS A 451 20.18 -8.00 -6.76
C CYS A 451 21.04 -6.76 -6.53
N CYS A 452 22.24 -6.74 -7.11
CA CYS A 452 23.23 -5.70 -6.89
C CYS A 452 23.36 -4.72 -8.07
N ASP A 453 22.55 -4.88 -9.11
CA ASP A 453 22.69 -4.16 -10.40
C ASP A 453 22.72 -2.63 -10.22
N ASP A 454 22.02 -2.12 -9.20
CA ASP A 454 21.93 -0.67 -8.92
C ASP A 454 22.72 -0.19 -7.68
N TRP A 455 23.39 -1.09 -6.96
CA TRP A 455 23.94 -0.72 -5.64
C TRP A 455 25.17 0.18 -5.74
N GLY A 456 25.99 0.03 -6.79
CA GLY A 456 27.22 0.80 -6.94
C GLY A 456 26.95 2.30 -6.95
N TRP A 457 26.10 2.76 -7.88
CA TRP A 457 25.78 4.17 -8.01
C TRP A 457 24.96 4.71 -6.83
N MET A 458 24.10 3.90 -6.22
CA MET A 458 23.34 4.30 -5.02
C MET A 458 24.24 4.47 -3.79
N LEU A 459 25.28 3.64 -3.64
CA LEU A 459 26.24 3.76 -2.54
C LEU A 459 27.17 4.97 -2.72
N ASP A 460 27.42 5.38 -3.96
CA ASP A 460 28.21 6.58 -4.28
C ASP A 460 27.44 7.89 -3.99
N MET A 461 26.13 7.83 -3.74
CA MET A 461 25.27 8.98 -3.41
C MET A 461 24.55 8.81 -2.06
N PRO A 462 25.30 8.77 -0.94
CA PRO A 462 24.74 8.45 0.39
C PRO A 462 23.78 9.51 0.94
N GLU A 463 23.81 10.74 0.41
CA GLU A 463 22.88 11.81 0.79
C GLU A 463 21.48 11.63 0.18
N GLU A 464 21.41 11.01 -1.01
CA GLU A 464 20.14 10.72 -1.71
C GLU A 464 19.61 9.34 -1.36
N PHE A 465 20.51 8.37 -1.14
CA PHE A 465 20.19 6.96 -1.03
C PHE A 465 20.81 6.34 0.23
N PRO A 466 20.02 6.05 1.29
CA PRO A 466 20.52 5.50 2.53
C PRO A 466 20.83 3.98 2.47
N HIS A 467 21.07 3.41 1.27
CA HIS A 467 21.30 1.97 1.08
C HIS A 467 22.54 1.45 1.82
N TYR A 468 23.53 2.31 2.10
CA TYR A 468 24.67 1.97 2.96
C TYR A 468 24.24 1.58 4.38
N LEU A 469 23.13 2.13 4.89
CA LEU A 469 22.58 1.75 6.21
C LEU A 469 22.10 0.30 6.21
N TYR A 470 21.54 -0.18 5.10
CA TYR A 470 21.19 -1.60 4.97
C TYR A 470 22.46 -2.46 5.08
N VAL A 471 23.54 -2.11 4.36
CA VAL A 471 24.83 -2.83 4.45
C VAL A 471 25.35 -2.85 5.89
N LEU A 472 25.28 -1.72 6.60
CA LEU A 472 25.69 -1.64 8.00
C LEU A 472 24.83 -2.53 8.92
N LEU A 473 23.51 -2.58 8.71
CA LEU A 473 22.63 -3.48 9.45
C LEU A 473 22.99 -4.95 9.21
N ARG A 474 23.30 -5.34 7.97
CA ARG A 474 23.77 -6.68 7.62
C ARG A 474 25.10 -7.02 8.30
N ALA A 475 26.02 -6.07 8.34
CA ALA A 475 27.30 -6.22 9.03
C ALA A 475 27.11 -6.37 10.54
N ALA A 476 26.20 -5.60 11.15
CA ALA A 476 25.86 -5.69 12.57
C ALA A 476 25.25 -7.06 12.92
N ASP A 477 24.36 -7.60 12.08
CA ASP A 477 23.79 -8.94 12.28
C ASP A 477 24.85 -10.04 12.19
N ARG A 478 25.76 -9.94 11.21
CA ARG A 478 26.89 -10.86 11.09
C ARG A 478 27.81 -10.77 12.32
N TYR A 479 28.11 -9.57 12.80
CA TYR A 479 28.93 -9.37 14.01
C TYR A 479 28.26 -9.98 15.26
N LYS A 480 26.95 -9.75 15.44
CA LYS A 480 26.16 -10.34 16.54
C LYS A 480 26.20 -11.86 16.49
N ALA A 481 25.96 -12.46 15.31
CA ALA A 481 26.01 -13.91 15.13
C ALA A 481 27.38 -14.49 15.51
N LEU A 482 28.47 -13.90 15.02
CA LEU A 482 29.84 -14.32 15.33
C LEU A 482 30.14 -14.23 16.84
N LYS A 483 29.70 -13.15 17.50
CA LYS A 483 29.90 -12.96 18.95
C LYS A 483 29.14 -14.00 19.78
N ILE A 484 27.91 -14.33 19.39
CA ILE A 484 27.11 -15.38 20.05
C ILE A 484 27.82 -16.74 19.90
N SER A 485 28.27 -17.08 18.69
CA SER A 485 29.02 -18.33 18.45
C SER A 485 30.30 -18.41 19.28
N LEU A 486 31.05 -17.31 19.40
CA LEU A 486 32.25 -17.24 20.25
C LEU A 486 31.93 -17.43 21.73
N ASN A 487 30.87 -16.80 22.24
CA ASN A 487 30.44 -16.93 23.63
C ASN A 487 29.94 -18.35 23.97
N LEU A 488 29.28 -19.03 23.01
CA LEU A 488 28.88 -20.44 23.17
C LEU A 488 30.08 -21.38 23.15
N ALA A 489 31.11 -21.10 22.34
CA ALA A 489 32.33 -21.88 22.32
C ALA A 489 33.14 -21.72 23.62
N THR A 490 33.21 -20.52 24.19
CA THR A 490 33.89 -20.28 25.47
C THR A 490 33.13 -20.87 26.66
N SER A 491 31.79 -20.81 26.69
CA SER A 491 30.99 -21.44 27.74
C SER A 491 31.07 -22.97 27.72
N ALA A 492 31.08 -23.59 26.52
CA ALA A 492 31.31 -25.02 26.34
C ALA A 492 32.72 -25.46 26.77
N SER A 493 33.74 -24.60 26.61
CA SER A 493 35.09 -24.88 27.12
C SER A 493 35.23 -24.77 28.65
N SER A 494 34.31 -24.04 29.30
CA SER A 494 34.29 -23.85 30.77
C SER A 494 33.45 -24.90 31.52
N SER A 495 32.54 -25.59 30.82
CA SER A 495 31.80 -26.75 31.30
C SER A 495 32.57 -28.02 30.94
N GLY A 496 33.69 -28.25 31.63
CA GLY A 496 34.67 -29.28 31.33
C GLY A 496 34.06 -30.68 31.22
N CYS A 497 34.06 -31.23 30.01
CA CYS A 497 33.94 -32.67 29.74
C CYS A 497 34.41 -32.98 28.31
N ILE A 498 35.67 -32.73 27.93
CA ILE A 498 36.29 -33.39 26.76
C ILE A 498 37.77 -33.69 27.03
N SER A 499 38.12 -34.97 26.90
CA SER A 499 39.47 -35.55 26.94
C SER A 499 40.35 -35.04 25.77
N PRO A 500 41.68 -34.94 25.95
CA PRO A 500 42.55 -34.30 24.98
C PRO A 500 42.80 -35.23 23.78
N GLY A 501 42.30 -34.83 22.61
CA GLY A 501 42.65 -35.53 21.37
C GLY A 501 41.72 -35.26 20.20
N LYS A 502 41.71 -34.02 19.68
CA LYS A 502 41.51 -33.70 18.24
C LYS A 502 41.70 -32.19 18.01
N ASP A 503 42.56 -31.87 17.06
CA ASP A 503 42.94 -30.51 16.64
C ASP A 503 41.73 -29.61 16.28
N PRO A 504 41.71 -28.33 16.72
CA PRO A 504 40.63 -27.39 16.43
C PRO A 504 40.73 -26.74 15.02
N LYS A 505 41.32 -27.43 14.03
CA LYS A 505 41.47 -26.90 12.65
C LYS A 505 40.51 -27.47 11.61
N LEU A 506 39.54 -28.32 11.99
CA LEU A 506 38.57 -28.90 11.05
C LEU A 506 37.14 -28.34 11.10
N ALA A 507 36.85 -27.32 11.91
CA ALA A 507 35.49 -26.75 12.03
C ALA A 507 35.26 -25.47 11.18
N LEU A 508 36.05 -25.26 10.12
CA LEU A 508 35.95 -24.08 9.24
C LEU A 508 35.55 -24.40 7.80
N HIS A 509 35.37 -25.67 7.43
CA HIS A 509 34.93 -26.06 6.08
C HIS A 509 33.93 -27.23 6.18
N GLY A 510 32.64 -26.92 6.15
CA GLY A 510 31.61 -27.97 6.24
C GLY A 510 30.19 -27.45 6.12
N HIS A 511 29.89 -26.70 5.06
CA HIS A 511 28.59 -26.67 4.37
C HIS A 511 28.74 -25.90 3.04
N ALA A 512 29.62 -26.41 2.18
CA ALA A 512 29.50 -26.20 0.74
C ALA A 512 28.88 -27.49 0.20
N LEU A 513 27.59 -27.43 -0.13
CA LEU A 513 26.89 -28.53 -0.78
C LEU A 513 27.49 -28.77 -2.17
N HIS A 514 27.68 -30.05 -2.47
CA HIS A 514 28.03 -30.63 -3.75
C HIS A 514 27.38 -29.92 -4.95
N THR A 515 28.22 -29.34 -5.82
CA THR A 515 27.93 -29.26 -7.25
C THR A 515 28.64 -30.44 -7.92
N SER A 516 27.87 -31.40 -8.41
CA SER A 516 28.35 -32.41 -9.33
C SER A 516 28.42 -31.80 -10.73
N ARG A 517 29.62 -31.51 -11.20
CA ARG A 517 29.93 -31.42 -12.64
C ARG A 517 30.73 -32.67 -13.00
N SER A 518 30.09 -33.60 -13.69
CA SER A 518 30.80 -34.55 -14.54
C SER A 518 30.92 -33.96 -15.95
N LYS A 519 32.17 -33.99 -16.43
CA LYS A 519 32.67 -33.92 -17.82
C LYS A 519 31.69 -33.66 -18.96
#